data_AF-A0A1R3WV08-F1
#
_entry.id   AF-A0A1R3WV08-F1
#
_cell.length_a   1.000
_cell.length_b   1.000
_cell.length_c   1.000
_cell.angle_alpha   90.00
_cell.angle_beta   90.00
_cell.angle_gamma   90.00
#
_symmetry.space_group_name_H-M   'P 1'
#
loop_
_entity.id
_entity.type
_entity.pdbx_description
1 polymer ?
#
loop_
_entity_poly.entity_id
_entity_poly.type
_entity_poly.pdbx_seq_one_letter_code
_entity_poly.pdbx_strand_id
1 'polypeptide(L)'
;MGIFGNAFSGWHLLLILAVVLLLFGASKLPGLAKSVGESVRILRSESTDAAAAGGDAASSAAPSPISDRTESGRPGPSASA
;
A
#
# COMPACT_ATOMS: atom_id res chain seq x y z
N MET A 1 7.76 -38.23 14.15
CA MET A 1 8.78 -37.35 14.77
C MET A 1 9.17 -36.33 13.70
N GLY A 2 8.79 -35.06 13.90
CA GLY A 2 8.43 -34.13 12.82
C GLY A 2 9.57 -33.54 11.99
N ILE A 3 9.49 -33.73 10.68
CA ILE A 3 10.16 -32.92 9.65
C ILE A 3 9.51 -31.54 9.44
N PHE A 4 8.32 -31.33 10.03
CA PHE A 4 7.54 -30.11 9.85
C PHE A 4 7.99 -28.92 10.74
N GLY A 5 8.80 -29.17 11.78
CA GLY A 5 9.32 -28.11 12.65
C GLY A 5 10.48 -27.30 12.04
N ASN A 6 11.25 -27.91 11.12
CA ASN A 6 12.38 -27.26 10.46
C ASN A 6 12.05 -26.71 9.05
N ALA A 7 10.95 -27.17 8.43
CA ALA A 7 10.55 -26.74 7.09
C ALA A 7 10.12 -25.25 7.03
N PHE A 8 9.61 -24.71 8.15
CA PHE A 8 9.29 -23.29 8.31
C PHE A 8 10.34 -22.52 9.13
N SER A 9 11.50 -23.12 9.40
CA SER A 9 12.63 -22.35 9.92
C SER A 9 12.98 -21.32 8.85
N GLY A 10 12.88 -20.02 9.18
CA GLY A 10 13.01 -18.90 8.23
C GLY A 10 14.28 -18.95 7.36
N TRP A 11 15.24 -19.80 7.72
CA TRP A 11 16.36 -20.20 6.88
C TRP A 11 15.96 -20.72 5.48
N HIS A 12 14.91 -21.54 5.37
CA HIS A 12 14.44 -22.03 4.07
C HIS A 12 13.86 -20.90 3.22
N LEU A 13 13.09 -19.99 3.83
CA LEU A 13 12.51 -18.84 3.15
C LEU A 13 13.60 -17.92 2.58
N LEU A 14 14.69 -17.72 3.33
CA LEU A 14 15.89 -17.02 2.86
C LEU A 14 16.56 -17.73 1.68
N LEU A 15 16.65 -19.06 1.71
CA LEU A 15 17.24 -19.87 0.64
C LEU A 15 16.42 -19.77 -0.66
N ILE A 16 15.09 -19.89 -0.55
CA ILE A 16 14.17 -19.76 -1.69
C ILE A 16 14.24 -18.34 -2.26
N LEU A 17 14.24 -17.33 -1.38
CA LEU A 17 14.42 -15.94 -1.77
C LEU A 17 15.76 -15.75 -2.49
N ALA A 18 16.86 -16.31 -1.99
CA ALA A 18 18.16 -16.25 -2.63
C ALA A 18 18.15 -16.86 -4.05
N VAL A 19 17.51 -18.02 -4.23
CA VAL A 19 17.35 -18.65 -5.56
C VAL A 19 16.52 -17.76 -6.50
N VAL A 20 15.41 -17.18 -6.02
CA VAL A 20 14.58 -16.28 -6.82
C VAL A 20 15.35 -14.99 -7.18
N LEU A 21 16.13 -14.42 -6.26
CA LEU A 21 17.02 -13.29 -6.55
C LEU A 21 18.08 -13.65 -7.60
N LEU A 22 18.57 -14.89 -7.62
CA LEU A 22 19.56 -15.34 -8.60
C LEU A 22 18.95 -15.47 -10.01
N LEU A 23 17.71 -15.96 -10.10
CA LEU A 23 16.99 -16.11 -11.37
C LEU A 23 16.42 -14.79 -11.91
N PHE A 24 15.79 -13.99 -11.03
CA PHE A 24 15.10 -12.75 -11.41
C PHE A 24 15.97 -11.50 -11.25
N GLY A 25 17.00 -11.54 -10.41
CA GLY A 25 17.82 -10.38 -10.05
C GLY A 25 17.21 -9.52 -8.93
N ALA A 26 18.06 -8.88 -8.13
CA ALA A 26 17.66 -8.05 -7.00
C ALA A 26 16.77 -6.85 -7.38
N SER A 27 16.88 -6.32 -8.60
CA SER A 27 16.08 -5.17 -9.06
C SER A 27 14.67 -5.53 -9.57
N LYS A 28 14.37 -6.80 -9.86
CA LYS A 28 13.08 -7.19 -10.46
C LYS A 28 12.04 -7.66 -9.46
N LEU A 29 12.47 -8.23 -8.33
CA LEU A 29 11.60 -8.55 -7.20
C LEU A 29 10.79 -7.35 -6.66
N PRO A 30 11.39 -6.19 -6.36
CA PRO A 30 10.62 -5.04 -5.86
C PRO A 30 9.63 -4.50 -6.90
N GLY A 31 9.98 -4.55 -8.18
CA GLY A 31 9.09 -4.15 -9.27
C GLY A 31 7.86 -5.05 -9.38
N LEU A 32 8.07 -6.38 -9.36
CA LEU A 32 6.98 -7.36 -9.41
C LEU A 32 6.11 -7.30 -8.16
N ALA A 33 6.71 -7.18 -6.97
CA ALA A 33 5.97 -7.02 -5.72
C ALA A 33 5.09 -5.76 -5.72
N LYS A 34 5.60 -4.65 -6.26
CA LYS A 34 4.84 -3.38 -6.35
C LYS A 34 3.65 -3.49 -7.31
N SER A 35 3.85 -4.09 -8.49
CA SER A 35 2.79 -4.31 -9.49
C SER A 35 1.70 -5.25 -8.97
N VAL A 36 2.06 -6.40 -8.39
CA VAL A 36 1.08 -7.36 -7.84
C VAL A 36 0.39 -6.81 -6.60
N GLY A 37 1.13 -6.11 -5.73
CA GLY A 37 0.60 -5.49 -4.53
C GLY A 37 -0.45 -4.42 -4.82
N GLU A 38 -0.31 -3.68 -5.92
CA GLU A 38 -1.29 -2.68 -6.35
C GLU A 38 -2.61 -3.35 -6.79
N SER A 39 -2.53 -4.43 -7.58
CA SER A 39 -3.72 -5.20 -7.98
C SER A 39 -4.45 -5.84 -6.80
N VAL A 40 -3.70 -6.40 -5.83
CA VAL A 40 -4.28 -6.98 -4.61
C VAL A 40 -4.88 -5.91 -3.71
N ARG A 41 -4.30 -4.71 -3.65
CA ARG A 41 -4.84 -3.59 -2.86
C ARG A 41 -6.21 -3.14 -3.38
N ILE A 42 -6.35 -2.98 -4.71
CA ILE A 42 -7.65 -2.64 -5.31
C ILE A 42 -8.68 -3.72 -4.96
N LEU A 43 -8.34 -5.00 -5.15
CA LEU A 43 -9.26 -6.10 -4.88
C LEU A 43 -9.64 -6.18 -3.40
N ARG A 44 -8.69 -5.95 -2.49
CA ARG A 44 -8.93 -5.94 -1.04
C ARG A 44 -9.76 -4.74 -0.60
N SER A 45 -9.56 -3.57 -1.20
CA SER A 45 -10.37 -2.37 -0.93
C SER A 45 -11.83 -2.60 -1.31
N GLU A 46 -12.09 -3.16 -2.49
CA GLU A 46 -13.46 -3.49 -2.92
C GLU A 46 -14.07 -4.59 -2.04
N SER A 47 -13.27 -5.61 -1.69
CA SER A 47 -13.73 -6.73 -0.85
C SER A 47 -13.96 -6.32 0.61
N THR A 48 -13.18 -5.38 1.15
CA THR A 48 -13.36 -4.89 2.53
C THR A 48 -14.55 -3.95 2.63
N ASP A 49 -14.85 -3.17 1.59
CA ASP A 49 -16.08 -2.37 1.52
C ASP A 49 -17.31 -3.27 1.45
N ALA A 50 -17.25 -4.33 0.64
CA ALA A 50 -18.30 -5.35 0.59
C ALA A 50 -18.48 -6.10 1.93
N ALA A 51 -17.39 -6.35 2.67
CA ALA A 51 -17.43 -6.94 4.00
C ALA A 51 -17.93 -5.96 5.08
N ALA A 52 -17.60 -4.67 4.97
CA ALA A 52 -18.03 -3.60 5.87
C ALA A 52 -19.50 -3.19 5.65
N ALA A 53 -20.04 -3.35 4.44
CA ALA A 53 -21.45 -3.14 4.16
C ALA A 53 -22.41 -4.09 4.92
N GLY A 54 -21.88 -5.15 5.56
CA GLY A 54 -22.62 -6.08 6.43
C GLY A 54 -22.52 -5.81 7.93
N GLY A 55 -21.73 -4.81 8.37
CA GLY A 55 -21.55 -4.50 9.79
C GLY A 55 -20.77 -3.21 10.01
N ASP A 56 -21.41 -2.28 10.72
CA ASP A 56 -20.84 -1.05 11.29
C ASP A 56 -20.62 0.14 10.35
N ALA A 57 -21.72 0.88 10.14
CA ALA A 57 -21.72 2.30 9.79
C ALA A 57 -21.29 3.22 10.96
N ALA A 58 -20.34 2.80 11.81
CA ALA A 58 -19.95 3.54 13.00
C ALA A 58 -18.46 3.39 13.32
N SER A 59 -17.60 4.06 12.55
CA SER A 59 -16.44 4.82 13.07
C SER A 59 -15.52 5.19 11.90
N SER A 60 -15.62 6.43 11.42
CA SER A 60 -14.52 7.39 11.49
C SER A 60 -14.89 8.63 10.67
N ALA A 61 -15.62 9.53 11.32
CA ALA A 61 -15.64 10.92 10.92
C ALA A 61 -14.22 11.50 11.04
N ALA A 62 -13.64 11.89 9.89
CA ALA A 62 -12.63 12.94 9.65
C ALA A 62 -11.31 12.96 10.48
N PRO A 63 -10.18 13.28 9.83
CA PRO A 63 -9.94 14.70 9.61
C PRO A 63 -9.71 15.01 8.12
N SER A 64 -10.59 15.82 7.56
CA SER A 64 -10.24 16.66 6.43
C SER A 64 -9.03 17.50 6.84
N PRO A 65 -7.89 17.44 6.14
CA PRO A 65 -6.90 18.50 6.30
C PRO A 65 -7.59 19.76 5.80
N ILE A 66 -8.03 20.58 6.76
CA ILE A 66 -8.28 21.99 6.55
C ILE A 66 -6.91 22.50 6.10
N SER A 67 -6.67 22.54 4.78
CA SER A 67 -5.55 23.27 4.22
C SER A 67 -5.79 24.70 4.61
N ASP A 68 -5.08 25.09 5.66
CA ASP A 68 -5.07 26.41 6.23
C ASP A 68 -4.96 27.42 5.10
N ARG A 69 -5.96 28.29 5.10
CA ARG A 69 -5.91 29.63 4.54
C ARG A 69 -4.67 30.32 5.10
N THR A 70 -3.63 30.39 4.29
CA THR A 70 -2.62 31.46 4.33
C THR A 70 -2.35 31.79 2.86
N GLU A 71 -3.08 32.73 2.28
CA GLU A 71 -2.65 34.13 2.28
C GLU A 71 -1.17 34.25 1.89
N SER A 72 -0.84 33.98 0.63
CA SER A 72 0.29 34.62 -0.05
C SER A 72 0.24 34.28 -1.54
N GLY A 73 -0.10 35.25 -2.40
CA GLY A 73 0.13 35.07 -3.84
C GLY A 73 -0.86 35.69 -4.83
N ARG A 74 -1.77 36.57 -4.43
CA ARG A 74 -2.46 37.45 -5.40
C ARG A 74 -2.44 38.91 -4.93
N PRO A 75 -1.49 39.73 -5.40
CA PRO A 75 -1.83 41.11 -5.67
C PRO A 75 -2.90 41.09 -6.79
N GLY A 76 -4.06 41.66 -6.49
CA GLY A 76 -5.21 41.70 -7.39
C GLY A 76 -4.94 42.51 -8.66
N PRO A 77 -5.74 42.29 -9.72
CA PRO A 77 -5.67 43.04 -10.96
C PRO A 77 -6.15 44.48 -10.72
N SER A 78 -5.23 45.43 -10.58
CA SER A 78 -5.51 46.86 -10.69
C SER A 78 -4.93 47.39 -12.00
N ALA A 79 -5.54 47.00 -13.11
CA ALA A 79 -5.43 47.73 -14.36
C ALA A 79 -6.53 48.80 -14.36
N SER A 80 -6.20 49.97 -13.80
CA SER A 80 -6.95 51.21 -13.98
C SER A 80 -6.15 52.06 -14.96
N ALA A 81 -6.67 52.20 -16.18
CA ALA A 81 -6.22 53.16 -17.20
C ALA A 81 -7.46 53.73 -17.88
#